data_AF-A0A5N5Q6W3-F1
#
_entry.id   AF-A0A5N5Q6W3-F1
#
_cell.length_a   1.000
_cell.length_b   1.000
_cell.length_c   1.000
_cell.angle_alpha   90.00
_cell.angle_beta   90.00
_cell.angle_gamma   90.00
#
_symmetry.space_group_name_H-M   'P 1'
#
loop_
_entity.id
_entity.type
_entity.pdbx_description
1 polymer ?
#
loop_
_entity_poly.entity_id
_entity_poly.type
_entity_poly.pdbx_seq_one_letter_code
_entity_poly.pdbx_strand_id
1 'polypeptide(L)'
;MLVVPTADSARAQSPKTLALAEPSLITQKFMQVNVARSNIRMHAILANANYSSFDVIIFADPWWGPIGSLKNNLDSDKHIFGSTANPNWTCISPPIDTQLPSNHPSTLVYFRKGRNILVDMDPNVLACQFYYFIDIVINDFAFKRCPIYLHGNNLTAITWDFTLIPMLEHPTLICRDFNIQHLSLSKVDGVKICKLALGCDFVNWIQSNDLSVHNDLTEVTCISLDGSSSSIIDYTISNPLLDSHDVILDWAILFPLSLCSDHGAISFSVTCPFSIAPLQSCTSVKINPENMDWWTKEFECYIDSLNLPPMCNSTENLEKLAQHLLDTMSEATRLSMETKTFMDKGHHTPWWNDNCSATCDSLVHARAISAPLLELKSLSTHLWFCIRRAKQTFFDEIIKKAHQGEEASTTNSIWEINQWWLLWVEWGPVLGA
;
A
#
# COMPACT_ATOMS: atom_id res chain seq x y z
N MET A 1 -62.18 -4.93 -58.76
CA MET A 1 -61.65 -6.31 -58.81
C MET A 1 -60.40 -6.32 -57.94
N LEU A 2 -60.40 -7.16 -56.90
CA LEU A 2 -59.33 -7.31 -55.89
C LEU A 2 -57.98 -7.68 -56.51
N VAL A 3 -56.87 -7.31 -55.83
CA VAL A 3 -55.76 -8.18 -55.35
C VAL A 3 -54.69 -7.27 -54.67
N VAL A 4 -54.66 -7.21 -53.33
CA VAL A 4 -53.65 -7.73 -52.35
C VAL A 4 -52.22 -7.15 -52.48
N PRO A 5 -51.66 -6.53 -51.41
CA PRO A 5 -50.25 -6.19 -51.31
C PRO A 5 -49.41 -7.38 -50.79
N THR A 6 -48.30 -7.67 -51.44
CA THR A 6 -47.26 -8.59 -50.96
C THR A 6 -46.38 -7.89 -49.93
N ALA A 7 -46.43 -8.39 -48.70
CA ALA A 7 -45.41 -8.16 -47.68
C ALA A 7 -44.19 -9.05 -48.00
N ASP A 8 -42.98 -8.50 -47.90
CA ASP A 8 -41.79 -9.31 -47.66
C ASP A 8 -40.74 -8.54 -46.85
N SER A 9 -40.70 -8.92 -45.56
CA SER A 9 -39.49 -9.22 -44.78
C SER A 9 -38.41 -8.13 -44.65
N ALA A 10 -38.61 -7.23 -43.69
CA ALA A 10 -37.49 -6.56 -43.02
C ALA A 10 -36.74 -7.60 -42.17
N ARG A 11 -35.60 -8.06 -42.67
CA ARG A 11 -34.67 -8.93 -41.97
C ARG A 11 -34.13 -8.18 -40.74
N ALA A 12 -34.66 -8.48 -39.57
CA ALA A 12 -34.13 -8.00 -38.30
C ALA A 12 -32.66 -8.41 -38.19
N GLN A 13 -31.75 -7.43 -38.23
CA GLN A 13 -30.37 -7.66 -37.84
C GLN A 13 -30.36 -7.95 -36.36
N SER A 14 -29.93 -9.16 -36.00
CA SER A 14 -29.58 -9.53 -34.63
C SER A 14 -28.65 -8.45 -34.03
N PRO A 15 -28.81 -8.08 -32.75
CA PRO A 15 -27.90 -7.16 -32.10
C PRO A 15 -26.48 -7.70 -32.29
N LYS A 16 -25.59 -6.88 -32.86
CA LYS A 16 -24.15 -7.18 -32.87
C LYS A 16 -23.74 -7.39 -31.42
N THR A 17 -23.45 -8.63 -31.07
CA THR A 17 -22.74 -8.98 -29.85
C THR A 17 -21.48 -8.12 -29.82
N LEU A 18 -21.42 -7.17 -28.87
CA LEU A 18 -20.19 -6.48 -28.52
C LEU A 18 -19.17 -7.59 -28.22
N ALA A 19 -18.14 -7.68 -29.06
CA ALA A 19 -17.00 -8.54 -28.78
C ALA A 19 -16.50 -8.17 -27.37
N LEU A 20 -16.46 -9.15 -26.46
CA LEU A 20 -15.76 -8.98 -25.18
C LEU A 20 -14.36 -8.48 -25.52
N ALA A 21 -14.01 -7.30 -25.01
CA ALA A 21 -12.64 -6.82 -25.07
C ALA A 21 -11.74 -7.89 -24.44
N GLU A 22 -10.62 -8.20 -25.08
CA GLU A 22 -9.55 -8.99 -24.48
C GLU A 22 -9.31 -8.48 -23.05
N PRO A 23 -9.30 -9.35 -22.02
CA PRO A 23 -9.09 -8.90 -20.65
C PRO A 23 -7.73 -8.21 -20.58
N SER A 24 -7.74 -6.88 -20.45
CA SER A 24 -6.52 -6.10 -20.32
C SER A 24 -5.87 -6.47 -18.99
N LEU A 25 -4.77 -7.21 -19.04
CA LEU A 25 -3.94 -7.47 -17.87
C LEU A 25 -3.36 -6.14 -17.38
N ILE A 26 -3.54 -5.85 -16.10
CA ILE A 26 -2.89 -4.71 -15.44
C ILE A 26 -1.76 -5.27 -14.57
N THR A 27 -0.55 -4.80 -14.85
CA THR A 27 0.64 -5.14 -14.07
C THR A 27 1.02 -3.95 -13.20
N GLN A 28 1.19 -4.21 -11.90
CA GLN A 28 1.64 -3.22 -10.92
C GLN A 28 2.99 -3.65 -10.37
N LYS A 29 3.93 -2.72 -10.20
CA LYS A 29 5.28 -3.03 -9.73
C LYS A 29 5.43 -2.76 -8.24
N PHE A 30 5.94 -3.75 -7.52
CA PHE A 30 6.11 -3.72 -6.08
C PHE A 30 7.59 -3.61 -5.72
N MET A 31 7.88 -2.90 -4.62
CA MET A 31 9.19 -2.88 -3.98
C MET A 31 9.07 -3.16 -2.49
N GLN A 32 10.04 -3.92 -1.99
CA GLN A 32 10.22 -4.30 -0.61
C GLN A 32 11.64 -3.90 -0.18
N VAL A 33 11.79 -3.00 0.80
CA VAL A 33 13.08 -2.68 1.41
C VAL A 33 13.00 -2.46 2.93
N ASN A 34 13.94 -3.01 3.70
CA ASN A 34 14.15 -2.61 5.10
C ASN A 34 14.97 -1.31 5.11
N VAL A 35 14.45 -0.23 5.71
CA VAL A 35 15.09 1.10 5.69
C VAL A 35 15.89 1.42 6.95
N ALA A 36 15.95 0.49 7.92
CA ALA A 36 16.71 0.60 9.17
C ALA A 36 16.49 1.95 9.88
N ARG A 37 15.21 2.30 10.07
CA ARG A 37 14.69 3.54 10.68
C ARG A 37 15.17 4.84 10.05
N SER A 38 15.68 4.79 8.83
CA SER A 38 16.26 5.97 8.19
C SER A 38 15.21 6.85 7.55
N ASN A 39 14.94 7.99 8.18
CA ASN A 39 14.10 9.07 7.63
C ASN A 39 14.60 9.51 6.24
N ILE A 40 15.93 9.60 6.07
CA ILE A 40 16.58 10.00 4.80
C ILE A 40 16.23 9.02 3.69
N ARG A 41 16.35 7.71 3.95
CA ARG A 41 16.05 6.67 2.94
C ARG A 41 14.59 6.73 2.53
N MET A 42 13.67 6.84 3.48
CA MET A 42 12.24 6.94 3.17
C MET A 42 11.94 8.16 2.30
N HIS A 43 12.47 9.34 2.65
CA HIS A 43 12.30 10.54 1.83
C HIS A 43 12.88 10.38 0.43
N ALA A 44 14.09 9.84 0.31
CA ALA A 44 14.74 9.65 -0.97
C ALA A 44 13.99 8.65 -1.86
N ILE A 45 13.56 7.51 -1.30
CA ILE A 45 12.79 6.49 -2.03
C ILE A 45 11.44 7.04 -2.50
N LEU A 46 10.73 7.81 -1.65
CA LEU A 46 9.40 8.31 -2.01
C LEU A 46 9.45 9.50 -2.98
N ALA A 47 10.57 10.22 -3.07
CA ALA A 47 10.68 11.45 -3.86
C ALA A 47 11.50 11.33 -5.15
N ASN A 48 12.53 10.46 -5.17
CA ASN A 48 13.44 10.35 -6.31
C ASN A 48 12.80 9.59 -7.49
N ALA A 49 13.05 10.07 -8.71
CA ALA A 49 12.50 9.52 -9.95
C ALA A 49 12.90 8.07 -10.24
N ASN A 50 14.03 7.57 -9.73
CA ASN A 50 14.46 6.18 -9.90
C ASN A 50 13.46 5.18 -9.33
N TYR A 51 12.63 5.62 -8.38
CA TYR A 51 11.58 4.81 -7.77
C TYR A 51 10.21 5.03 -8.43
N SER A 52 10.12 5.86 -9.46
CA SER A 52 8.87 6.14 -10.18
C SER A 52 8.38 4.98 -11.04
N SER A 53 9.11 3.87 -11.12
CA SER A 53 8.61 2.65 -11.75
C SER A 53 7.76 1.79 -10.81
N PHE A 54 7.78 2.08 -9.50
CA PHE A 54 7.03 1.34 -8.50
C PHE A 54 5.68 1.99 -8.21
N ASP A 55 4.67 1.14 -8.02
CA ASP A 55 3.31 1.53 -7.68
C ASP A 55 3.01 1.25 -6.22
N VAL A 56 3.67 0.24 -5.63
CA VAL A 56 3.59 -0.08 -4.21
C VAL A 56 4.98 -0.23 -3.62
N ILE A 57 5.25 0.48 -2.54
CA ILE A 57 6.49 0.35 -1.77
C ILE A 57 6.12 -0.02 -0.36
N ILE A 58 6.66 -1.13 0.12
CA ILE A 58 6.55 -1.47 1.53
C ILE A 58 7.85 -1.02 2.17
N PHE A 59 7.81 -0.67 3.45
CA PHE A 59 8.98 -0.48 4.29
C PHE A 59 8.94 -1.42 5.50
N ALA A 60 10.08 -2.03 5.80
CA ALA A 60 10.36 -2.67 7.08
C ALA A 60 11.32 -1.78 7.88
N ASP A 61 11.17 -1.80 9.20
CA ASP A 61 11.85 -0.90 10.14
C ASP A 61 11.76 0.58 9.69
N PRO A 62 10.55 1.12 9.41
CA PRO A 62 10.40 2.47 8.93
C PRO A 62 10.84 3.50 9.97
N TRP A 63 11.18 4.69 9.52
CA TRP A 63 11.25 5.83 10.42
C TRP A 63 9.83 6.22 10.87
N TRP A 64 9.67 6.32 12.18
CA TRP A 64 8.47 6.83 12.85
C TRP A 64 8.91 7.81 13.93
N GLY A 65 8.58 9.08 13.74
CA GLY A 65 9.11 10.15 14.59
C GLY A 65 8.17 11.34 14.70
N PRO A 66 8.57 12.39 15.43
CA PRO A 66 7.73 13.56 15.64
C PRO A 66 7.49 14.25 14.30
N ILE A 67 6.23 14.24 13.87
CA ILE A 67 5.78 14.97 12.68
C ILE A 67 5.06 16.25 13.05
N GLY A 68 4.68 16.45 14.32
CA GLY A 68 3.98 17.66 14.76
C GLY A 68 3.77 17.77 16.25
N SER A 69 2.95 18.74 16.65
CA SER A 69 2.41 18.88 18.00
C SER A 69 0.92 19.18 17.94
N LEU A 70 0.17 18.76 18.97
CA LEU A 70 -1.26 19.08 19.09
C LEU A 70 -1.42 20.59 19.28
N LYS A 71 -2.17 21.24 18.39
CA LYS A 71 -2.38 22.71 18.40
C LYS A 71 -3.28 23.22 19.54
N ASN A 72 -3.96 22.33 20.27
CA ASN A 72 -4.87 22.69 21.34
C ASN A 72 -4.38 22.19 22.69
N ASN A 73 -4.27 23.14 23.62
CA ASN A 73 -3.95 23.08 25.05
C ASN A 73 -2.51 23.43 25.42
N LEU A 74 -2.41 23.99 26.62
CA LEU A 74 -1.27 24.60 27.31
C LEU A 74 0.00 23.72 27.45
N ASP A 75 0.06 22.58 26.76
CA ASP A 75 1.13 21.58 26.79
C ASP A 75 1.71 21.40 25.38
N SER A 76 2.66 22.26 25.02
CA SER A 76 3.40 22.18 23.75
C SER A 76 4.25 20.90 23.59
N ASP A 77 4.36 20.11 24.65
CA ASP A 77 5.28 18.98 24.76
C ASP A 77 4.68 17.66 24.20
N LYS A 78 3.39 17.65 23.83
CA LYS A 78 2.75 16.49 23.22
C LYS A 78 3.01 16.45 21.71
N HIS A 79 4.03 15.68 21.34
CA HIS A 79 4.37 15.39 19.96
C HIS A 79 3.39 14.40 19.31
N ILE A 80 3.01 14.69 18.06
CA ILE A 80 2.32 13.75 17.17
C ILE A 80 3.41 12.97 16.43
N PHE A 81 3.36 11.65 16.52
CA PHE A 81 4.28 10.75 15.83
C PHE A 81 3.68 10.26 14.51
N GLY A 82 4.53 10.08 13.52
CA GLY A 82 4.13 9.62 12.20
C GLY A 82 5.32 9.30 11.31
N SER A 83 5.01 8.89 10.08
CA SER A 83 6.02 8.57 9.08
C SER A 83 6.27 9.72 8.09
N THR A 84 7.11 9.45 7.10
CA THR A 84 7.41 10.36 6.01
C THR A 84 6.16 10.58 5.15
N ALA A 85 5.65 11.82 5.12
CA ALA A 85 4.59 12.21 4.21
C ALA A 85 5.14 12.53 2.81
N ASN A 86 4.39 12.15 1.77
CA ASN A 86 4.70 12.47 0.38
C ASN A 86 3.39 12.70 -0.41
N PRO A 87 3.27 13.78 -1.21
CA PRO A 87 2.04 14.06 -1.96
C PRO A 87 1.64 12.93 -2.93
N ASN A 88 2.62 12.20 -3.47
CA ASN A 88 2.40 11.21 -4.53
C ASN A 88 2.04 9.82 -3.99
N TRP A 89 2.08 9.65 -2.67
CA TRP A 89 1.89 8.36 -2.03
C TRP A 89 0.85 8.44 -0.92
N THR A 90 0.06 7.38 -0.79
CA THR A 90 -0.82 7.14 0.35
C THR A 90 -0.11 6.14 1.26
N CYS A 91 0.17 6.54 2.49
CA CYS A 91 0.72 5.65 3.51
C CYS A 91 -0.41 4.91 4.20
N ILE A 92 -0.25 3.59 4.34
CA ILE A 92 -1.08 2.71 5.14
C ILE A 92 -0.23 2.20 6.30
N SER A 93 -0.77 2.32 7.50
CA SER A 93 -0.19 1.90 8.77
C SER A 93 -1.15 0.93 9.48
N PRO A 94 -0.67 0.09 10.41
CA PRO A 94 -1.56 -0.79 11.17
C PRO A 94 -2.68 -0.01 11.89
N PRO A 95 -3.88 -0.59 12.03
CA PRO A 95 -5.04 0.01 12.69
C PRO A 95 -4.91 -0.11 14.22
N ILE A 96 -3.81 0.39 14.77
CA ILE A 96 -3.51 0.40 16.21
C ILE A 96 -3.17 1.81 16.66
N ASP A 97 -3.18 2.06 17.98
CA ASP A 97 -2.68 3.33 18.50
C ASP A 97 -1.16 3.42 18.33
N THR A 98 -0.74 4.08 17.26
CA THR A 98 0.65 4.30 16.86
C THR A 98 1.31 5.50 17.53
N GLN A 99 0.57 6.23 18.39
CA GLN A 99 1.13 7.34 19.18
C GLN A 99 1.87 6.83 20.42
N LEU A 100 1.60 5.58 20.84
CA LEU A 100 2.36 4.92 21.90
C LEU A 100 3.72 4.43 21.37
N PRO A 101 4.85 4.79 22.02
CA PRO A 101 6.18 4.36 21.59
C PRO A 101 6.36 2.84 21.49
N SER A 102 5.62 2.07 22.29
CA SER A 102 5.62 0.60 22.27
C SER A 102 4.91 0.00 21.06
N ASN A 103 4.18 0.81 20.30
CA ASN A 103 3.32 0.41 19.18
C ASN A 103 3.75 1.08 17.86
N HIS A 104 4.93 1.68 17.82
CA HIS A 104 5.45 2.25 16.58
C HIS A 104 5.48 1.16 15.48
N PRO A 105 4.91 1.43 14.29
CA PRO A 105 4.83 0.44 13.23
C PRO A 105 6.21 -0.09 12.84
N SER A 106 6.34 -1.41 12.81
CA SER A 106 7.52 -2.12 12.29
C SER A 106 7.47 -2.26 10.76
N THR A 107 6.28 -2.08 10.17
CA THR A 107 6.09 -2.02 8.72
C THR A 107 5.12 -0.93 8.30
N LEU A 108 5.32 -0.37 7.10
CA LEU A 108 4.41 0.57 6.45
C LEU A 108 4.26 0.20 4.97
N VAL A 109 3.12 0.50 4.37
CA VAL A 109 2.91 0.32 2.93
C VAL A 109 2.51 1.64 2.31
N TYR A 110 3.23 2.03 1.27
CA TYR A 110 2.98 3.21 0.48
C TYR A 110 2.43 2.80 -0.88
N PHE A 111 1.24 3.31 -1.21
CA PHE A 111 0.60 3.12 -2.51
C PHE A 111 0.68 4.41 -3.30
N ARG A 112 1.09 4.31 -4.56
CA ARG A 112 1.18 5.48 -5.41
C ARG A 112 -0.22 5.94 -5.82
N LYS A 113 -0.50 7.23 -5.64
CA LYS A 113 -1.78 7.81 -6.02
C LYS A 113 -1.95 7.79 -7.54
N GLY A 114 -3.18 7.58 -8.00
CA GLY A 114 -3.52 7.57 -9.43
C GLY A 114 -3.10 6.31 -10.20
N ARG A 115 -2.78 5.20 -9.51
CA ARG A 115 -2.40 3.93 -10.13
C ARG A 115 -3.50 2.87 -10.19
N ASN A 116 -4.76 3.26 -10.00
CA ASN A 116 -5.93 2.34 -9.99
C ASN A 116 -5.76 1.16 -9.03
N ILE A 117 -5.13 1.41 -7.88
CA ILE A 117 -5.03 0.46 -6.78
C ILE A 117 -6.02 0.92 -5.72
N LEU A 118 -7.04 0.10 -5.46
CA LEU A 118 -7.90 0.29 -4.30
C LEU A 118 -7.30 -0.46 -3.12
N VAL A 119 -7.35 0.18 -1.97
CA VAL A 119 -6.77 -0.33 -0.74
C VAL A 119 -7.76 -0.09 0.37
N ASP A 120 -8.05 -1.14 1.11
CA ASP A 120 -8.90 -1.09 2.29
C ASP A 120 -8.27 -1.91 3.42
N MET A 121 -8.77 -1.71 4.63
CA MET A 121 -8.31 -2.43 5.80
C MET A 121 -9.52 -2.75 6.66
N ASP A 122 -9.83 -4.04 6.79
CA ASP A 122 -10.84 -4.48 7.75
C ASP A 122 -10.34 -4.24 9.18
N PRO A 123 -11.00 -3.34 9.96
CA PRO A 123 -10.59 -3.02 11.32
C PRO A 123 -10.74 -4.20 12.28
N ASN A 124 -11.45 -5.27 11.89
CA ASN A 124 -11.64 -6.46 12.70
C ASN A 124 -10.54 -7.50 12.49
N VAL A 125 -9.69 -7.35 11.47
CA VAL A 125 -8.60 -8.29 11.22
C VAL A 125 -7.47 -8.04 12.21
N LEU A 126 -6.87 -9.14 12.68
CA LEU A 126 -5.75 -9.12 13.62
C LEU A 126 -4.62 -8.22 13.10
N ALA A 127 -4.24 -7.25 13.92
CA ALA A 127 -3.14 -6.37 13.64
C ALA A 127 -2.32 -6.06 14.90
N CYS A 128 -1.03 -5.90 14.71
CA CYS A 128 -0.10 -5.43 15.72
C CYS A 128 0.98 -4.57 15.07
N GLN A 129 1.96 -4.12 15.86
CA GLN A 129 3.05 -3.31 15.29
C GLN A 129 3.93 -4.08 14.29
N PHE A 130 3.97 -5.42 14.36
CA PHE A 130 4.86 -6.27 13.56
C PHE A 130 4.24 -6.71 12.23
N TYR A 131 2.92 -6.85 12.17
CA TYR A 131 2.16 -7.26 11.00
C TYR A 131 0.71 -6.79 11.08
N TYR A 132 0.08 -6.67 9.93
CA TYR A 132 -1.34 -6.39 9.76
C TYR A 132 -1.76 -6.87 8.36
N PHE A 133 -3.05 -6.85 8.06
CA PHE A 133 -3.57 -7.25 6.75
C PHE A 133 -4.19 -6.05 6.06
N ILE A 134 -4.04 -6.01 4.74
CA ILE A 134 -4.56 -4.98 3.86
C ILE A 134 -5.28 -5.67 2.71
N ASP A 135 -6.49 -5.25 2.41
CA ASP A 135 -7.20 -5.68 1.20
C ASP A 135 -6.77 -4.80 0.02
N ILE A 136 -6.30 -5.43 -1.04
CA ILE A 136 -5.84 -4.77 -2.26
C ILE A 136 -6.70 -5.23 -3.42
N VAL A 137 -7.22 -4.28 -4.18
CA VAL A 137 -7.92 -4.56 -5.44
C VAL A 137 -7.19 -3.87 -6.59
N ILE A 138 -6.78 -4.67 -7.58
CA ILE A 138 -6.15 -4.23 -8.82
C ILE A 138 -6.90 -4.93 -9.96
N ASN A 139 -7.45 -4.17 -10.91
CA ASN A 139 -8.17 -4.76 -12.06
C ASN A 139 -9.31 -5.70 -11.63
N ASP A 140 -10.07 -5.30 -10.60
CA ASP A 140 -11.14 -6.09 -9.96
C ASP A 140 -10.68 -7.43 -9.34
N PHE A 141 -9.39 -7.72 -9.34
CA PHE A 141 -8.80 -8.84 -8.60
C PHE A 141 -8.46 -8.41 -7.17
N ALA A 142 -9.16 -9.00 -6.21
CA ALA A 142 -8.96 -8.75 -4.78
C ALA A 142 -8.02 -9.79 -4.16
N PHE A 143 -7.04 -9.33 -3.39
CA PHE A 143 -6.18 -10.17 -2.58
C PHE A 143 -5.75 -9.45 -1.29
N LYS A 144 -5.47 -10.22 -0.25
CA LYS A 144 -4.92 -9.73 1.01
C LYS A 144 -3.41 -9.59 0.92
N ARG A 145 -2.88 -8.58 1.59
CA ARG A 145 -1.45 -8.37 1.77
C ARG A 145 -1.11 -8.30 3.24
N CYS A 146 -0.06 -9.01 3.65
CA CYS A 146 0.49 -8.96 5.00
C CYS A 146 1.96 -8.49 4.97
N PRO A 147 2.24 -7.19 5.21
CA PRO A 147 3.59 -6.72 5.44
C PRO A 147 4.08 -7.11 6.84
N ILE A 148 5.24 -7.78 6.93
CA ILE A 148 5.76 -8.31 8.20
C ILE A 148 7.15 -7.77 8.56
N TYR A 149 7.39 -7.43 9.82
CA TYR A 149 8.75 -7.27 10.32
C TYR A 149 8.85 -7.88 11.69
N LEU A 150 9.40 -9.09 11.76
CA LEU A 150 9.57 -9.83 12.99
C LEU A 150 10.95 -9.51 13.57
N HIS A 151 11.01 -8.89 14.75
CA HIS A 151 12.27 -8.50 15.38
C HIS A 151 12.17 -8.44 16.91
N GLY A 152 13.31 -8.12 17.54
CA GLY A 152 13.40 -7.91 18.98
C GLY A 152 13.59 -9.18 19.81
N ASN A 153 13.61 -9.01 21.13
CA ASN A 153 13.90 -10.07 22.08
C ASN A 153 12.80 -11.16 22.12
N ASN A 154 11.59 -10.83 21.68
CA ASN A 154 10.43 -11.72 21.67
C ASN A 154 10.17 -12.36 20.30
N LEU A 155 11.16 -12.37 19.40
CA LEU A 155 11.01 -12.88 18.02
C LEU A 155 10.29 -14.24 17.95
N THR A 156 10.67 -15.20 18.80
CA THR A 156 10.07 -16.54 18.83
C THR A 156 8.58 -16.49 19.16
N ALA A 157 8.18 -15.72 20.18
CA ALA A 157 6.78 -15.61 20.57
C ALA A 157 5.93 -14.93 19.48
N ILE A 158 6.43 -13.83 18.91
CA ILE A 158 5.73 -13.10 17.84
C ILE A 158 5.58 -13.99 16.60
N THR A 159 6.62 -14.78 16.27
CA THR A 159 6.56 -15.74 15.16
C THR A 159 5.49 -16.79 15.41
N TRP A 160 5.45 -17.38 16.61
CA TRP A 160 4.43 -18.37 16.95
C TRP A 160 3.02 -17.79 16.86
N ASP A 161 2.77 -16.61 17.44
CA ASP A 161 1.48 -15.92 17.33
C ASP A 161 1.08 -15.69 15.87
N PHE A 162 2.02 -15.28 15.02
CA PHE A 162 1.78 -15.09 13.59
C PHE A 162 1.45 -16.40 12.87
N THR A 163 2.19 -17.48 13.14
CA THR A 163 1.99 -18.78 12.47
C THR A 163 0.67 -19.48 12.85
N LEU A 164 0.00 -19.02 13.91
CA LEU A 164 -1.32 -19.52 14.31
C LEU A 164 -2.48 -18.85 13.56
N ILE A 165 -2.23 -17.78 12.81
CA ILE A 165 -3.27 -17.07 12.06
C ILE A 165 -3.70 -17.95 10.87
N PRO A 166 -5.01 -18.20 10.67
CA PRO A 166 -5.50 -18.95 9.52
C PRO A 166 -5.27 -18.16 8.22
N MET A 167 -4.44 -18.70 7.32
CA MET A 167 -4.03 -18.04 6.07
C MET A 167 -4.87 -18.41 4.83
N LEU A 168 -5.94 -19.20 5.00
CA LEU A 168 -6.51 -20.00 3.91
C LEU A 168 -7.78 -19.45 3.26
N GLU A 169 -8.37 -18.36 3.78
CA GLU A 169 -9.71 -17.95 3.33
C GLU A 169 -9.70 -17.01 2.10
N HIS A 170 -8.57 -16.35 1.82
CA HIS A 170 -8.46 -15.37 0.74
C HIS A 170 -7.11 -15.47 0.02
N PRO A 171 -7.01 -15.17 -1.30
CA PRO A 171 -5.73 -14.98 -1.96
C PRO A 171 -4.84 -14.02 -1.15
N THR A 172 -3.69 -14.47 -0.67
CA THR A 172 -2.88 -13.72 0.30
C THR A 172 -1.41 -13.69 -0.10
N LEU A 173 -0.83 -12.49 -0.04
CA LEU A 173 0.59 -12.21 -0.24
C LEU A 173 1.23 -11.72 1.06
N ILE A 174 2.13 -12.52 1.62
CA ILE A 174 2.87 -12.24 2.85
C ILE A 174 4.29 -11.86 2.45
N CYS A 175 4.79 -10.73 2.92
CA CYS A 175 6.07 -10.22 2.45
C CYS A 175 6.82 -9.52 3.56
N ARG A 176 8.15 -9.48 3.42
CA ARG A 176 9.18 -8.72 4.18
C ARG A 176 10.01 -9.54 5.14
N ASP A 177 10.50 -8.92 6.20
CA ASP A 177 11.67 -9.33 6.96
C ASP A 177 11.23 -10.16 8.16
N PHE A 178 11.47 -11.47 8.07
CA PHE A 178 11.10 -12.42 9.11
C PHE A 178 12.21 -12.57 10.15
N ASN A 179 13.45 -12.12 9.88
CA ASN A 179 14.63 -12.45 10.70
C ASN A 179 14.77 -13.96 11.02
N ILE A 180 14.27 -14.83 10.13
CA ILE A 180 14.29 -16.29 10.27
C ILE A 180 15.10 -16.90 9.13
N GLN A 181 15.98 -17.84 9.49
CA GLN A 181 16.87 -18.53 8.57
C GLN A 181 16.63 -20.04 8.66
N HIS A 182 16.69 -20.73 7.53
CA HIS A 182 16.66 -22.20 7.51
C HIS A 182 17.40 -22.75 6.28
N LEU A 183 17.97 -23.96 6.40
CA LEU A 183 18.76 -24.60 5.32
C LEU A 183 17.93 -24.85 4.05
N SER A 184 16.66 -25.21 4.20
CA SER A 184 15.77 -25.41 3.05
C SER A 184 15.39 -24.12 2.35
N LEU A 185 15.66 -22.96 2.97
CA LEU A 185 15.36 -21.63 2.44
C LEU A 185 16.64 -20.89 1.99
N SER A 186 17.75 -21.61 1.82
CA SER A 186 19.00 -21.04 1.33
C SER A 186 19.81 -22.07 0.54
N LYS A 187 20.15 -21.71 -0.71
CA LYS A 187 21.12 -22.42 -1.55
C LYS A 187 22.48 -21.71 -1.61
N VAL A 188 22.64 -20.64 -0.82
CA VAL A 188 23.87 -19.86 -0.75
C VAL A 188 24.87 -20.56 0.16
N ASP A 189 26.08 -20.79 -0.37
CA ASP A 189 27.17 -21.40 0.39
C ASP A 189 27.64 -20.50 1.54
N GLY A 190 27.94 -21.11 2.69
CA GLY A 190 28.54 -20.40 3.83
C GLY A 190 27.58 -19.52 4.64
N VAL A 191 26.26 -19.51 4.34
CA VAL A 191 25.27 -18.79 5.16
C VAL A 191 25.24 -19.39 6.56
N LYS A 192 25.52 -18.53 7.55
CA LYS A 192 25.47 -18.92 8.96
C LYS A 192 24.04 -18.88 9.46
N ILE A 193 23.46 -20.05 9.70
CA ILE A 193 22.09 -20.18 10.20
C ILE A 193 22.07 -20.06 11.72
N CYS A 194 21.30 -19.08 12.19
CA CYS A 194 21.01 -18.88 13.60
C CYS A 194 19.60 -19.36 13.94
N LYS A 195 19.36 -19.81 15.18
CA LYS A 195 18.03 -20.22 15.71
C LYS A 195 17.34 -21.33 14.88
N LEU A 196 18.04 -22.45 14.67
CA LEU A 196 17.56 -23.57 13.86
C LEU A 196 16.14 -24.05 14.21
N ALA A 197 15.78 -24.13 15.51
CA ALA A 197 14.44 -24.56 15.94
C ALA A 197 13.32 -23.64 15.40
N LEU A 198 13.50 -22.32 15.48
CA LEU A 198 12.55 -21.35 14.94
C LEU A 198 12.46 -21.44 13.41
N GLY A 199 13.60 -21.68 12.74
CA GLY A 199 13.65 -21.95 11.31
C GLY A 199 12.87 -23.21 10.91
N CYS A 200 12.98 -24.28 11.70
CA CYS A 200 12.22 -25.51 11.48
C CYS A 200 10.72 -25.26 11.64
N ASP A 201 10.29 -24.57 12.70
CA ASP A 201 8.88 -24.23 12.92
C ASP A 201 8.32 -23.40 11.76
N PHE A 202 9.07 -22.42 11.28
CA PHE A 202 8.69 -21.59 10.15
C PHE A 202 8.54 -22.38 8.85
N VAL A 203 9.46 -23.30 8.56
CA VAL A 203 9.38 -24.16 7.38
C VAL A 203 8.24 -25.17 7.49
N ASN A 204 8.00 -25.73 8.68
CA ASN A 204 6.85 -26.58 8.93
C ASN A 204 5.54 -25.82 8.71
N TRP A 205 5.47 -24.55 9.13
CA TRP A 205 4.30 -23.70 8.88
C TRP A 205 4.09 -23.45 7.38
N ILE A 206 5.14 -23.13 6.62
CA ILE A 206 5.09 -23.00 5.15
C ILE A 206 4.54 -24.28 4.52
N GLN A 207 5.09 -25.44 4.87
CA GLN A 207 4.70 -26.73 4.30
C GLN A 207 3.28 -27.14 4.70
N SER A 208 2.90 -26.91 5.96
CA SER A 208 1.58 -27.33 6.48
C SER A 208 0.44 -26.50 5.91
N ASN A 209 0.72 -25.30 5.40
CA ASN A 209 -0.26 -24.41 4.77
C ASN A 209 -0.10 -24.35 3.24
N ASP A 210 0.76 -25.21 2.66
CA ASP A 210 1.06 -25.27 1.22
C ASP A 210 1.46 -23.89 0.64
N LEU A 211 2.25 -23.13 1.40
CA LEU A 211 2.66 -21.77 0.99
C LEU A 211 3.81 -21.82 -0.01
N SER A 212 3.72 -20.99 -1.04
CA SER A 212 4.77 -20.85 -2.06
C SER A 212 5.73 -19.73 -1.69
N VAL A 213 7.03 -20.03 -1.73
CA VAL A 213 8.12 -19.05 -1.51
C VAL A 213 8.67 -18.62 -2.87
N HIS A 214 8.54 -17.34 -3.19
CA HIS A 214 8.90 -16.76 -4.50
C HIS A 214 10.36 -16.32 -4.62
N ASN A 215 11.09 -16.35 -3.52
CA ASN A 215 12.49 -15.94 -3.47
C ASN A 215 13.38 -16.79 -4.39
N ASP A 216 14.32 -16.14 -5.07
CA ASP A 216 15.52 -16.85 -5.54
C ASP A 216 16.40 -17.21 -4.33
N LEU A 217 16.37 -18.49 -3.95
CA LEU A 217 17.12 -18.99 -2.80
C LEU A 217 18.65 -19.01 -3.03
N THR A 218 19.13 -18.62 -4.21
CA THR A 218 20.55 -18.46 -4.52
C THR A 218 21.05 -17.02 -4.30
N GLU A 219 20.16 -16.07 -4.02
CA GLU A 219 20.50 -14.67 -3.77
C GLU A 219 20.27 -14.28 -2.31
N VAL A 220 21.22 -13.55 -1.73
CA VAL A 220 21.14 -13.08 -0.34
C VAL A 220 20.28 -11.82 -0.25
N THR A 221 19.41 -11.74 0.77
CA THR A 221 18.53 -10.57 0.97
C THR A 221 19.13 -9.55 1.94
N CYS A 222 20.06 -9.98 2.79
CA CYS A 222 20.76 -9.12 3.75
C CYS A 222 22.26 -9.45 3.76
N ILE A 223 23.09 -8.41 3.77
CA ILE A 223 24.55 -8.48 3.87
C ILE A 223 24.97 -7.49 4.95
N SER A 224 25.71 -7.98 5.96
CA SER A 224 26.24 -7.13 7.03
C SER A 224 27.05 -5.96 6.47
N LEU A 225 27.08 -4.85 7.20
CA LEU A 225 27.77 -3.64 6.74
C LEU A 225 29.27 -3.83 6.43
N ASP A 226 29.90 -4.82 7.06
CA ASP A 226 31.30 -5.20 6.85
C ASP A 226 31.47 -6.34 5.82
N GLY A 227 30.38 -6.85 5.25
CA GLY A 227 30.36 -7.97 4.32
C GLY A 227 30.73 -9.32 4.92
N SER A 228 30.87 -9.41 6.26
CA SER A 228 31.31 -10.62 6.95
C SER A 228 30.22 -11.69 7.07
N SER A 229 28.94 -11.31 6.99
CA SER A 229 27.83 -12.26 7.00
C SER A 229 26.76 -11.88 5.98
N SER A 230 26.13 -12.91 5.43
CA SER A 230 25.00 -12.77 4.52
C SER A 230 23.90 -13.75 4.91
N SER A 231 22.66 -13.40 4.57
CA SER A 231 21.51 -14.22 4.88
C SER A 231 20.31 -13.96 3.97
N ILE A 232 19.43 -14.93 3.89
CA ILE A 232 18.09 -14.82 3.33
C ILE A 232 17.12 -14.77 4.50
N ILE A 233 16.53 -13.60 4.74
CA ILE A 233 15.61 -13.33 5.85
C ILE A 233 14.38 -12.52 5.42
N ASP A 234 14.44 -11.89 4.24
CA ASP A 234 13.31 -11.20 3.62
C ASP A 234 12.61 -12.16 2.66
N TYR A 235 11.36 -12.52 2.92
CA TYR A 235 10.62 -13.48 2.11
C TYR A 235 9.44 -12.84 1.38
N THR A 236 9.11 -13.40 0.21
CA THR A 236 7.88 -13.15 -0.55
C THR A 236 7.14 -14.49 -0.64
N ILE A 237 6.02 -14.60 0.07
CA ILE A 237 5.29 -15.85 0.28
C ILE A 237 3.84 -15.65 -0.16
N SER A 238 3.29 -16.57 -0.94
CA SER A 238 1.85 -16.60 -1.28
C SER A 238 1.20 -17.84 -0.70
N ASN A 239 -0.12 -17.77 -0.50
CA ASN A 239 -0.92 -18.97 -0.27
C ASN A 239 -1.38 -19.60 -1.60
N PRO A 240 -1.87 -20.86 -1.59
CA PRO A 240 -2.29 -21.56 -2.82
C PRO A 240 -3.34 -20.81 -3.65
N LEU A 241 -4.23 -20.07 -2.99
CA LEU A 241 -5.27 -19.30 -3.68
C LEU A 241 -4.68 -18.21 -4.57
N LEU A 242 -3.71 -17.44 -4.06
CA LEU A 242 -3.02 -16.44 -4.87
C LEU A 242 -2.08 -17.10 -5.89
N ASP A 243 -1.38 -18.15 -5.48
CA ASP A 243 -0.41 -18.85 -6.33
C ASP A 243 -1.05 -19.48 -7.57
N SER A 244 -2.27 -20.00 -7.43
CA SER A 244 -3.05 -20.57 -8.54
C SER A 244 -3.32 -19.61 -9.71
N HIS A 245 -3.14 -18.30 -9.51
CA HIS A 245 -3.33 -17.28 -10.53
C HIS A 245 -2.03 -16.86 -11.22
N ASP A 246 -0.87 -17.37 -10.78
CA ASP A 246 0.46 -17.06 -11.33
C ASP A 246 0.72 -15.54 -11.50
N VAL A 247 0.31 -14.76 -10.50
CA VAL A 247 0.30 -13.30 -10.60
C VAL A 247 1.64 -12.64 -10.27
N ILE A 248 2.55 -13.36 -9.60
CA ILE A 248 3.83 -12.80 -9.12
C ILE A 248 4.91 -13.09 -10.15
N LEU A 249 5.46 -12.04 -10.77
CA LEU A 249 6.46 -12.13 -11.83
C LEU A 249 7.69 -11.26 -11.53
N ASP A 250 8.75 -11.42 -12.32
CA ASP A 250 9.94 -10.55 -12.32
C ASP A 250 10.58 -10.33 -10.94
N TRP A 251 10.56 -11.37 -10.09
CA TRP A 251 11.14 -11.29 -8.77
C TRP A 251 12.66 -11.12 -8.86
N ALA A 252 13.21 -10.11 -8.18
CA ALA A 252 14.64 -9.81 -8.17
C ALA A 252 15.08 -9.06 -6.90
N ILE A 253 16.36 -9.17 -6.53
CA ILE A 253 16.99 -8.39 -5.46
C ILE A 253 17.91 -7.30 -6.04
N LEU A 254 17.76 -6.07 -5.56
CA LEU A 254 18.51 -4.90 -6.01
C LEU A 254 19.09 -4.12 -4.81
N PHE A 255 20.32 -4.44 -4.40
CA PHE A 255 21.05 -3.68 -3.36
C PHE A 255 21.24 -2.19 -3.66
N PRO A 256 21.44 -1.73 -4.91
CA PRO A 256 21.58 -0.31 -5.20
C PRO A 256 20.34 0.51 -4.81
N LEU A 257 19.15 -0.09 -4.95
CA LEU A 257 17.89 0.58 -4.65
C LEU A 257 17.59 0.68 -3.14
N SER A 258 18.37 0.03 -2.28
CA SER A 258 18.16 0.08 -0.82
C SER A 258 18.80 1.27 -0.12
N LEU A 259 19.50 2.15 -0.87
CA LEU A 259 20.17 3.36 -0.37
C LEU A 259 21.06 3.08 0.84
N CYS A 260 21.98 2.13 0.67
CA CYS A 260 22.93 1.68 1.69
C CYS A 260 22.27 1.06 2.93
N SER A 261 21.10 0.46 2.78
CA SER A 261 20.65 -0.56 3.73
C SER A 261 21.55 -1.79 3.60
N ASP A 262 21.73 -2.50 4.70
CA ASP A 262 22.28 -3.86 4.74
C ASP A 262 21.33 -4.87 4.09
N HIS A 263 20.04 -4.53 3.95
CA HIS A 263 19.09 -5.30 3.15
C HIS A 263 19.10 -4.87 1.67
N GLY A 264 18.90 -5.83 0.78
CA GLY A 264 18.59 -5.60 -0.62
C GLY A 264 17.14 -5.16 -0.80
N ALA A 265 16.85 -4.33 -1.81
CA ALA A 265 15.47 -4.05 -2.17
C ALA A 265 14.95 -5.19 -3.06
N ILE A 266 13.93 -5.93 -2.63
CA ILE A 266 13.26 -6.94 -3.44
C ILE A 266 12.22 -6.24 -4.32
N SER A 267 12.23 -6.50 -5.62
CA SER A 267 11.23 -6.02 -6.58
C SER A 267 10.54 -7.18 -7.26
N PHE A 268 9.26 -7.04 -7.57
CA PHE A 268 8.48 -8.00 -8.34
C PHE A 268 7.26 -7.29 -8.95
N SER A 269 6.69 -7.89 -9.97
CA SER A 269 5.47 -7.46 -10.64
C SER A 269 4.29 -8.29 -10.13
N VAL A 270 3.12 -7.66 -10.00
CA VAL A 270 1.85 -8.36 -9.78
C VAL A 270 0.95 -8.10 -10.99
N THR A 271 0.66 -9.15 -11.76
CA THR A 271 -0.19 -9.10 -12.95
C THR A 271 -1.55 -9.71 -12.61
N CYS A 272 -2.56 -8.86 -12.48
CA CYS A 272 -3.89 -9.28 -12.05
C CYS A 272 -4.79 -9.62 -13.25
N PRO A 273 -5.34 -10.85 -13.33
CA PRO A 273 -6.38 -11.16 -14.31
C PRO A 273 -7.64 -10.36 -14.01
N PHE A 274 -8.38 -9.97 -15.05
CA PHE A 274 -9.70 -9.36 -14.86
C PHE A 274 -10.63 -10.36 -14.17
N SER A 275 -11.20 -9.99 -13.01
CA SER A 275 -12.18 -10.82 -12.30
C SER A 275 -13.59 -10.29 -12.50
N ILE A 276 -14.52 -11.16 -12.91
CA ILE A 276 -15.96 -10.85 -13.07
C ILE A 276 -16.70 -10.92 -11.71
N ALA A 277 -16.01 -11.31 -10.63
CA ALA A 277 -16.63 -11.43 -9.32
C ALA A 277 -17.14 -10.06 -8.84
N PRO A 278 -18.42 -9.92 -8.44
CA PRO A 278 -18.94 -8.66 -7.92
C PRO A 278 -18.13 -8.28 -6.68
N LEU A 279 -17.65 -7.03 -6.65
CA LEU A 279 -17.02 -6.45 -5.47
C LEU A 279 -17.93 -6.62 -4.25
N GLN A 280 -17.36 -7.11 -3.14
CA GLN A 280 -17.90 -6.79 -1.82
C GLN A 280 -17.35 -5.41 -1.44
N SER A 281 -18.07 -4.36 -1.85
CA SER A 281 -17.99 -2.96 -1.38
C SER A 281 -16.58 -2.42 -1.05
N CYS A 282 -15.84 -1.95 -2.07
CA CYS A 282 -14.82 -0.93 -1.89
C CYS A 282 -15.34 0.38 -2.48
N THR A 283 -15.84 1.29 -1.65
CA THR A 283 -16.30 2.59 -2.14
C THR A 283 -15.10 3.49 -2.42
N SER A 284 -14.78 3.65 -3.71
CA SER A 284 -13.84 4.66 -4.26
C SER A 284 -14.37 6.11 -4.13
N VAL A 285 -15.27 6.32 -3.17
CA VAL A 285 -16.17 7.46 -3.06
C VAL A 285 -15.74 8.27 -1.84
N LYS A 286 -15.60 9.58 -2.01
CA LYS A 286 -15.35 10.48 -0.89
C LYS A 286 -16.70 10.78 -0.24
N ILE A 287 -16.91 10.31 0.98
CA ILE A 287 -18.10 10.68 1.76
C ILE A 287 -18.01 12.18 2.06
N ASN A 288 -18.90 12.97 1.47
CA ASN A 288 -19.04 14.40 1.76
C ASN A 288 -20.35 14.62 2.54
N PRO A 289 -20.30 15.04 3.81
CA PRO A 289 -21.50 15.33 4.60
C PRO A 289 -22.43 16.35 3.95
N GLU A 290 -21.89 17.27 3.13
CA GLU A 290 -22.68 18.27 2.41
C GLU A 290 -23.58 17.67 1.33
N ASN A 291 -23.27 16.45 0.86
CA ASN A 291 -24.06 15.75 -0.16
C ASN A 291 -25.11 14.80 0.43
N MET A 292 -25.27 14.75 1.75
CA MET A 292 -26.20 13.85 2.44
C MET A 292 -27.65 14.01 1.95
N ASP A 293 -28.12 15.24 1.75
CA ASP A 293 -29.49 15.49 1.26
C ASP A 293 -29.69 14.99 -0.16
N TRP A 294 -28.66 15.12 -1.01
CA TRP A 294 -28.72 14.61 -2.38
C TRP A 294 -28.67 13.08 -2.41
N TRP A 295 -27.80 12.47 -1.61
CA TRP A 295 -27.74 11.01 -1.44
C TRP A 295 -29.08 10.44 -0.99
N THR A 296 -29.69 11.08 0.02
CA THR A 296 -31.00 10.66 0.56
C THR A 296 -32.06 10.70 -0.53
N LYS A 297 -32.09 11.77 -1.32
CA LYS A 297 -33.03 11.93 -2.42
C LYS A 297 -32.86 10.87 -3.53
N GLU A 298 -31.62 10.57 -3.92
CA GLU A 298 -31.34 9.51 -4.91
C GLU A 298 -31.75 8.13 -4.34
N PHE A 299 -31.38 7.85 -3.08
CA PHE A 299 -31.75 6.61 -2.40
C PHE A 299 -33.28 6.42 -2.36
N GLU A 300 -34.03 7.46 -1.97
CA GLU A 300 -35.50 7.45 -1.97
C GLU A 300 -36.06 7.20 -3.38
N CYS A 301 -35.53 7.86 -4.42
CA CYS A 301 -35.98 7.64 -5.80
C CYS A 301 -35.81 6.18 -6.24
N TYR A 302 -34.68 5.55 -5.89
CA TYR A 302 -34.41 4.17 -6.25
C TYR A 302 -35.24 3.18 -5.42
N ILE A 303 -35.42 3.43 -4.12
CA ILE A 303 -36.29 2.62 -3.27
C ILE A 303 -37.75 2.67 -3.75
N ASP A 304 -38.25 3.85 -4.12
CA ASP A 304 -39.62 4.01 -4.63
C ASP A 304 -39.80 3.31 -6.00
N SER A 305 -38.72 3.17 -6.77
CA SER A 305 -38.73 2.45 -8.04
C SER A 305 -38.73 0.92 -7.88
N LEU A 306 -38.26 0.43 -6.74
CA LEU A 306 -38.32 -0.96 -6.39
C LEU A 306 -39.74 -1.26 -5.92
N ASN A 307 -40.52 -1.97 -6.73
CA ASN A 307 -41.84 -2.50 -6.37
C ASN A 307 -41.72 -3.60 -5.29
N LEU A 308 -41.21 -3.24 -4.11
CA LEU A 308 -40.90 -4.17 -3.04
C LEU A 308 -42.20 -4.75 -2.48
N PRO A 309 -42.27 -6.07 -2.28
CA PRO A 309 -43.43 -6.70 -1.67
C PRO A 309 -43.59 -6.22 -0.22
N PRO A 310 -44.83 -5.94 0.24
CA PRO A 310 -45.09 -5.37 1.57
C PRO A 310 -44.79 -6.33 2.74
N MET A 311 -44.54 -7.62 2.48
CA MET A 311 -44.06 -8.57 3.48
C MET A 311 -43.07 -9.58 2.88
N CYS A 312 -41.97 -9.82 3.60
CA CYS A 312 -41.03 -10.90 3.32
C CYS A 312 -41.49 -12.18 4.01
N ASN A 313 -42.05 -13.11 3.23
CA ASN A 313 -42.61 -14.37 3.76
C ASN A 313 -41.62 -15.54 3.67
N SER A 314 -40.40 -15.32 3.19
CA SER A 314 -39.37 -16.34 3.00
C SER A 314 -37.97 -15.76 3.14
N THR A 315 -37.00 -16.61 3.46
CA THR A 315 -35.57 -16.27 3.52
C THR A 315 -35.05 -15.77 2.18
N GLU A 316 -35.50 -16.36 1.07
CA GLU A 316 -35.14 -15.92 -0.30
C GLU A 316 -35.62 -14.49 -0.60
N ASN A 317 -36.83 -14.11 -0.12
CA ASN A 317 -37.33 -12.75 -0.27
C ASN A 317 -36.54 -11.76 0.58
N LEU A 318 -36.06 -12.19 1.76
CA LEU A 318 -35.21 -11.39 2.63
C LEU A 318 -33.85 -11.13 1.98
N GLU A 319 -33.22 -12.15 1.38
CA GLU A 319 -31.95 -12.02 0.66
C GLU A 319 -32.09 -11.12 -0.56
N LYS A 320 -33.16 -11.28 -1.34
CA LYS A 320 -33.47 -10.39 -2.48
C LYS A 320 -33.68 -8.94 -2.04
N LEU A 321 -34.37 -8.72 -0.91
CA LEU A 321 -34.55 -7.39 -0.34
C LEU A 321 -33.22 -6.79 0.11
N ALA A 322 -32.39 -7.57 0.80
CA ALA A 322 -31.06 -7.12 1.23
C ALA A 322 -30.18 -6.75 0.04
N GLN A 323 -30.19 -7.56 -1.02
CA GLN A 323 -29.45 -7.26 -2.25
C GLN A 323 -29.97 -5.98 -2.92
N HIS A 324 -31.29 -5.82 -3.07
CA HIS A 324 -31.85 -4.59 -3.65
C HIS A 324 -31.52 -3.34 -2.82
N LEU A 325 -31.48 -3.44 -1.49
CA LEU A 325 -31.04 -2.35 -0.63
C LEU A 325 -29.57 -2.00 -0.88
N LEU A 326 -28.69 -3.00 -0.95
CA LEU A 326 -27.27 -2.80 -1.24
C LEU A 326 -27.04 -2.17 -2.63
N ASP A 327 -27.77 -2.63 -3.65
CA ASP A 327 -27.70 -2.10 -5.01
C ASP A 327 -28.17 -0.63 -5.03
N THR A 328 -29.26 -0.34 -4.32
CA THR A 328 -29.81 1.02 -4.21
C THR A 328 -28.87 1.96 -3.48
N MET A 329 -28.30 1.51 -2.35
CA MET A 329 -27.30 2.28 -1.61
C MET A 329 -26.06 2.55 -2.48
N SER A 330 -25.61 1.55 -3.24
CA SER A 330 -24.45 1.68 -4.13
C SER A 330 -24.72 2.70 -5.24
N GLU A 331 -25.89 2.66 -5.86
CA GLU A 331 -26.24 3.55 -6.97
C GLU A 331 -26.49 4.99 -6.51
N ALA A 332 -27.19 5.17 -5.39
CA ALA A 332 -27.35 6.49 -4.75
C ALA A 332 -25.98 7.11 -4.40
N THR A 333 -25.07 6.28 -3.88
CA THR A 333 -23.69 6.69 -3.57
C THR A 333 -22.93 7.07 -4.84
N ARG A 334 -23.05 6.30 -5.92
CA ARG A 334 -22.39 6.56 -7.21
C ARG A 334 -22.82 7.90 -7.82
N LEU A 335 -24.08 8.28 -7.67
CA LEU A 335 -24.65 9.49 -8.29
C LEU A 335 -24.44 10.76 -7.48
N SER A 336 -24.55 10.66 -6.15
CA SER A 336 -24.55 11.83 -5.26
C SER A 336 -23.18 12.19 -4.68
N MET A 337 -22.23 11.26 -4.71
CA MET A 337 -20.92 11.47 -4.11
C MET A 337 -19.84 11.60 -5.18
N GLU A 338 -18.86 12.45 -4.92
CA GLU A 338 -17.71 12.58 -5.80
C GLU A 338 -16.91 11.28 -5.81
N THR A 339 -16.76 10.69 -6.99
CA THR A 339 -15.77 9.66 -7.24
C THR A 339 -14.39 10.29 -7.07
N LYS A 340 -13.48 9.64 -6.35
CA LYS A 340 -12.10 10.14 -6.20
C LYS A 340 -11.48 10.33 -7.59
N THR A 341 -11.40 11.58 -8.06
CA THR A 341 -10.61 11.91 -9.24
C THR A 341 -9.16 11.95 -8.80
N PHE A 342 -8.42 10.89 -9.14
CA PHE A 342 -6.98 10.92 -8.99
C PHE A 342 -6.41 11.81 -10.09
N MET A 343 -6.41 13.12 -9.86
CA MET A 343 -5.60 14.00 -10.69
C MET A 343 -4.13 13.66 -10.48
N ASP A 344 -3.44 13.34 -11.57
CA ASP A 344 -1.99 13.15 -11.65
C ASP A 344 -1.29 14.50 -11.42
N LYS A 345 -1.30 14.97 -10.17
CA LYS A 345 -0.61 16.20 -9.76
C LYS A 345 0.87 15.89 -9.55
N GLY A 346 1.65 15.99 -10.62
CA GLY A 346 3.09 16.27 -10.58
C GLY A 346 3.98 15.15 -10.05
N HIS A 347 4.90 14.69 -10.90
CA HIS A 347 5.78 13.54 -10.61
C HIS A 347 6.77 13.72 -9.44
N HIS A 348 6.89 14.91 -8.84
CA HIS A 348 7.92 15.18 -7.83
C HIS A 348 7.37 15.84 -6.57
N THR A 349 7.95 15.45 -5.44
CA THR A 349 7.77 16.14 -4.17
C THR A 349 8.23 17.60 -4.32
N PRO A 350 7.42 18.62 -3.99
CA PRO A 350 7.71 20.02 -4.33
C PRO A 350 9.05 20.58 -3.82
N TRP A 351 9.56 20.06 -2.70
CA TRP A 351 10.84 20.48 -2.14
C TRP A 351 12.03 19.66 -2.64
N TRP A 352 11.81 18.56 -3.38
CA TRP A 352 12.89 17.72 -3.92
C TRP A 352 13.51 18.39 -5.14
N ASN A 353 14.83 18.58 -5.13
CA ASN A 353 15.55 19.31 -6.19
C ASN A 353 16.70 18.49 -6.79
N ASP A 354 17.36 19.04 -7.82
CA ASP A 354 18.42 18.37 -8.57
C ASP A 354 19.62 17.96 -7.70
N ASN A 355 19.94 18.70 -6.65
CA ASN A 355 21.00 18.33 -5.71
C ASN A 355 20.63 17.07 -4.92
N CYS A 356 19.38 16.95 -4.49
CA CYS A 356 18.87 15.73 -3.86
C CYS A 356 18.91 14.55 -4.85
N SER A 357 18.45 14.75 -6.09
CA SER A 357 18.50 13.73 -7.15
C SER A 357 19.93 13.26 -7.42
N ALA A 358 20.84 14.18 -7.76
CA ALA A 358 22.24 13.86 -8.10
C ALA A 358 22.98 13.13 -6.96
N THR A 359 22.74 13.54 -5.71
CA THR A 359 23.38 12.88 -4.55
C THR A 359 22.78 11.49 -4.30
N CYS A 360 21.47 11.33 -4.48
CA CYS A 360 20.79 10.03 -4.40
C CYS A 360 21.29 9.08 -5.51
N ASP A 361 21.41 9.57 -6.75
CA ASP A 361 21.91 8.80 -7.89
C ASP A 361 23.36 8.40 -7.69
N SER A 362 24.18 9.30 -7.13
CA SER A 362 25.57 9.00 -6.75
C SER A 362 25.63 7.89 -5.70
N LEU A 363 24.72 7.89 -4.72
CA LEU A 363 24.64 6.85 -3.69
C LEU A 363 24.23 5.49 -4.28
N VAL A 364 23.23 5.48 -5.17
CA VAL A 364 22.79 4.28 -5.89
C VAL A 364 23.94 3.73 -6.75
N HIS A 365 24.61 4.60 -7.51
CA HIS A 365 25.73 4.21 -8.35
C HIS A 365 26.91 3.66 -7.54
N ALA A 366 27.31 4.36 -6.47
CA ALA A 366 28.37 3.91 -5.58
C ALA A 366 28.06 2.53 -4.97
N ARG A 367 26.80 2.29 -4.60
CA ARG A 367 26.37 0.97 -4.10
C ARG A 367 26.41 -0.10 -5.19
N ALA A 368 26.05 0.23 -6.43
CA ALA A 368 26.09 -0.71 -7.56
C ALA A 368 27.50 -1.16 -7.92
N ILE A 369 28.51 -0.30 -7.74
CA ILE A 369 29.92 -0.64 -7.96
C ILE A 369 30.62 -1.14 -6.70
N SER A 370 29.87 -1.45 -5.63
CA SER A 370 30.39 -1.93 -4.35
C SER A 370 31.43 -1.01 -3.71
N ALA A 371 31.20 0.31 -3.75
CA ALA A 371 32.07 1.30 -3.16
C ALA A 371 32.29 1.07 -1.65
N PRO A 372 33.44 1.47 -1.08
CA PRO A 372 33.76 1.26 0.33
C PRO A 372 32.75 1.92 1.28
N LEU A 373 32.55 1.30 2.46
CA LEU A 373 31.60 1.78 3.48
C LEU A 373 31.79 3.25 3.89
N LEU A 374 33.04 3.74 3.93
CA LEU A 374 33.33 5.13 4.26
C LEU A 374 32.78 6.12 3.21
N GLU A 375 32.87 5.74 1.94
CA GLU A 375 32.32 6.53 0.83
C GLU A 375 30.79 6.52 0.85
N LEU A 376 30.18 5.35 1.04
CA LEU A 376 28.74 5.22 1.17
C LEU A 376 28.19 6.05 2.35
N LYS A 377 28.90 6.06 3.49
CA LYS A 377 28.56 6.91 4.64
C LYS A 377 28.66 8.40 4.29
N SER A 378 29.74 8.82 3.60
CA SER A 378 29.92 10.20 3.17
C SER A 378 28.79 10.67 2.25
N LEU A 379 28.46 9.86 1.24
CA LEU A 379 27.36 10.14 0.30
C LEU A 379 26.00 10.15 1.00
N SER A 380 25.75 9.23 1.92
CA SER A 380 24.52 9.21 2.72
C SER A 380 24.39 10.45 3.61
N THR A 381 25.48 10.91 4.21
CA THR A 381 25.51 12.16 4.98
C THR A 381 25.28 13.36 4.08
N HIS A 382 25.88 13.39 2.89
CA HIS A 382 25.65 14.47 1.92
C HIS A 382 24.18 14.51 1.48
N LEU A 383 23.56 13.36 1.20
CA LEU A 383 22.14 13.26 0.86
C LEU A 383 21.24 13.85 1.95
N TRP A 384 21.54 13.56 3.22
CA TRP A 384 20.84 14.18 4.35
C TRP A 384 20.94 15.70 4.34
N PHE A 385 22.15 16.24 4.15
CA PHE A 385 22.35 17.69 4.06
C PHE A 385 21.57 18.31 2.90
N CYS A 386 21.57 17.69 1.72
CA CYS A 386 20.81 18.12 0.56
C CYS A 386 19.30 18.15 0.85
N ILE A 387 18.74 17.07 1.39
CA ILE A 387 17.31 16.98 1.75
C ILE A 387 16.95 18.06 2.77
N ARG A 388 17.75 18.21 3.83
CA ARG A 388 17.50 19.22 4.86
C ARG A 388 17.49 20.63 4.27
N ARG A 389 18.49 20.97 3.46
CA ARG A 389 18.62 22.28 2.81
C ARG A 389 17.48 22.55 1.83
N ALA A 390 17.09 21.55 1.04
CA ALA A 390 16.03 21.66 0.06
C ALA A 390 14.66 21.92 0.72
N LYS A 391 14.34 21.16 1.79
CA LYS A 391 13.16 21.42 2.63
C LYS A 391 13.18 22.82 3.22
N GLN A 392 14.28 23.22 3.85
CA GLN A 392 14.40 24.54 4.49
C GLN A 392 14.16 25.65 3.47
N THR A 393 14.83 25.60 2.32
CA THR A 393 14.68 26.60 1.24
C THR A 393 13.23 26.69 0.76
N PHE A 394 12.60 25.54 0.51
CA PHE A 394 11.20 25.48 0.08
C PHE A 394 10.24 26.11 1.11
N PHE A 395 10.39 25.78 2.39
CA PHE A 395 9.52 26.34 3.43
C PHE A 395 9.80 27.83 3.67
N ASP A 396 11.06 28.27 3.62
CA ASP A 396 11.41 29.68 3.73
C ASP A 396 10.78 30.51 2.60
N GLU A 397 10.75 29.96 1.37
CA GLU A 397 10.07 30.59 0.23
C GLU A 397 8.55 30.67 0.41
N ILE A 398 7.92 29.61 0.91
CA ILE A 398 6.48 29.61 1.20
C ILE A 398 6.14 30.65 2.26
N ILE A 399 6.90 30.70 3.35
CA ILE A 399 6.72 31.67 4.43
C ILE A 399 6.90 33.10 3.88
N LYS A 400 7.92 33.33 3.04
CA LYS A 400 8.15 34.63 2.42
C LYS A 400 6.97 35.06 1.54
N LYS A 401 6.45 34.17 0.68
CA LYS A 401 5.30 34.47 -0.18
C LYS A 401 4.03 34.74 0.64
N ALA A 402 3.82 34.00 1.72
CA ALA A 402 2.69 34.23 2.64
C ALA A 402 2.74 35.63 3.27
N HIS A 403 3.91 36.09 3.71
CA HIS A 403 4.08 37.45 4.26
C HIS A 403 3.92 38.56 3.23
N GLN A 404 4.04 38.26 1.93
CA GLN A 404 3.95 39.22 0.83
C GLN A 404 2.52 39.39 0.29
N GLY A 405 1.53 38.70 0.84
CA GLY A 405 0.11 38.87 0.46
C GLY A 405 -0.27 38.24 -0.88
N GLU A 406 0.53 37.30 -1.41
CA GLU A 406 0.16 36.50 -2.58
C GLU A 406 -0.87 35.42 -2.20
N GLU A 407 -2.04 35.82 -1.69
CA GLU A 407 -3.00 34.97 -0.97
C GLU A 407 -3.67 33.87 -1.83
N ALA A 408 -3.79 34.02 -3.15
CA ALA A 408 -4.56 33.06 -3.96
C ALA A 408 -3.81 31.75 -4.29
N SER A 409 -2.47 31.76 -4.39
CA SER A 409 -1.68 30.55 -4.66
C SER A 409 -1.01 29.96 -3.41
N THR A 410 -0.72 30.80 -2.42
CA THR A 410 -0.07 30.37 -1.16
C THR A 410 -1.03 29.67 -0.21
N THR A 411 -2.30 30.08 -0.15
CA THR A 411 -3.31 29.41 0.69
C THR A 411 -3.52 27.96 0.26
N ASN A 412 -3.71 27.67 -1.03
CA ASN A 412 -3.78 26.29 -1.54
C ASN A 412 -2.50 25.50 -1.23
N SER A 413 -1.32 26.10 -1.34
CA SER A 413 -0.04 25.43 -1.02
C SER A 413 0.11 25.13 0.48
N ILE A 414 -0.31 26.04 1.36
CA ILE A 414 -0.27 25.87 2.83
C ILE A 414 -1.32 24.86 3.30
N TRP A 415 -2.51 24.83 2.67
CA TRP A 415 -3.56 23.85 2.96
C TRP A 415 -3.26 22.47 2.37
N GLU A 416 -2.65 22.37 1.18
CA GLU A 416 -2.12 21.12 0.63
C GLU A 416 -0.96 20.58 1.49
N ILE A 417 -0.11 21.47 2.04
CA ILE A 417 0.87 21.11 3.07
C ILE A 417 0.15 20.63 4.32
N ASN A 418 -0.83 21.35 4.90
CA ASN A 418 -1.60 20.88 6.08
C ASN A 418 -2.35 19.56 5.82
N GLN A 419 -2.76 19.26 4.59
CA GLN A 419 -3.32 17.96 4.22
C GLN A 419 -2.28 16.83 4.29
N TRP A 420 -0.98 17.12 4.13
CA TRP A 420 0.09 16.17 4.46
C TRP A 420 0.16 15.88 5.98
N TRP A 421 -0.45 16.72 6.82
CA TRP A 421 -0.53 16.55 8.27
C TRP A 421 -1.85 15.90 8.73
N LEU A 422 -2.96 16.19 8.04
CA LEU A 422 -4.32 15.77 8.46
C LEU A 422 -4.72 14.35 8.02
N LEU A 423 -4.00 13.73 7.07
CA LEU A 423 -4.26 12.34 6.64
C LEU A 423 -4.05 11.27 7.74
N TRP A 424 -3.63 11.67 8.95
CA TRP A 424 -3.36 10.77 10.08
C TRP A 424 -4.48 10.74 11.14
N VAL A 425 -5.51 11.59 11.02
CA VAL A 425 -6.52 11.76 12.10
C VAL A 425 -7.82 11.00 11.86
N GLU A 426 -8.08 10.45 10.67
CA GLU A 426 -9.39 9.86 10.34
C GLU A 426 -9.57 8.36 10.67
N TRP A 427 -8.60 7.71 11.33
CA TRP A 427 -8.72 6.26 11.67
C TRP A 427 -8.40 5.93 13.14
N GLY A 428 -8.72 6.84 14.05
CA GLY A 428 -8.84 6.51 15.48
C GLY A 428 -10.31 6.27 15.83
N PRO A 429 -10.67 5.23 16.60
CA PRO A 429 -12.04 5.07 17.05
C PRO A 429 -12.41 6.28 17.92
N VAL A 430 -13.45 7.00 17.50
CA VAL A 430 -14.22 7.89 18.37
C VAL A 430 -14.94 6.99 19.38
N LEU A 431 -14.22 6.57 20.42
CA LEU A 431 -14.85 6.10 21.64
C LEU A 431 -15.20 7.35 22.44
N GLY A 432 -16.40 7.87 22.19
CA GLY A 432 -17.07 8.79 23.09
C GLY A 432 -17.84 8.01 24.15
N ALA A 433 -17.43 8.16 25.42
CA ALA A 433 -18.25 8.30 26.62
C ALA A 433 -17.35 8.29 27.86
#